data_AF-A0A7W1XR31-F1
#
_entry.id   AF-A0A7W1XR31-F1
#
_cell.length_a   1.000
_cell.length_b   1.000
_cell.length_c   1.000
_cell.angle_alpha   90.00
_cell.angle_beta   90.00
_cell.angle_gamma   90.00
#
_symmetry.space_group_name_H-M   'P 1'
#
loop_
_entity.id
_entity.type
_entity.pdbx_description
1 polymer ?
#
loop_
_entity_poly.entity_id
_entity_poly.type
_entity_poly.pdbx_seq_one_letter_code
_entity_poly.pdbx_strand_id
1 'polypeptide(L)'
;MDQQKLQLISIILKMVKDIYGKTIQLEEMFQSNSIHILSRDFDPFNELINTLNLSQQTSTLFLELVQLYLENQMTLHELMIELENQTMKEMSETNV
;
A
#
# COMPACT_ATOMS: atom_id res chain seq x y z
N MET A 1 -3.08 2.75 15.94
CA MET A 1 -1.83 3.38 15.45
C MET A 1 -1.92 4.90 15.67
N ASP A 2 -0.81 5.65 15.63
CA ASP A 2 -0.89 7.12 15.71
C ASP A 2 -1.51 7.70 14.41
N GLN A 3 -2.41 8.66 14.55
CA GLN A 3 -3.14 9.31 13.45
C GLN A 3 -2.18 9.98 12.45
N GLN A 4 -1.05 10.51 12.93
CA GLN A 4 -0.03 11.09 12.06
C GLN A 4 0.62 10.04 11.14
N LYS A 5 0.85 8.82 11.66
CA LYS A 5 1.40 7.72 10.87
C LYS A 5 0.42 7.27 9.79
N LEU A 6 -0.87 7.12 10.12
CA LEU A 6 -1.92 6.77 9.15
C LEU A 6 -2.03 7.81 8.03
N GLN A 7 -1.93 9.10 8.36
CA GLN A 7 -1.91 10.17 7.35
C GLN A 7 -0.70 10.06 6.43
N LEU A 8 0.49 9.80 6.97
CA LEU A 8 1.70 9.66 6.15
C LEU A 8 1.60 8.47 5.20
N ILE A 9 1.13 7.31 5.68
CA ILE A 9 0.87 6.12 4.84
C ILE A 9 -0.11 6.45 3.73
N SER A 10 -1.21 7.15 4.06
CA SER A 10 -2.21 7.56 3.07
C SER A 10 -1.60 8.41 1.96
N ILE A 11 -0.72 9.36 2.33
CA ILE A 11 -0.01 10.21 1.38
C ILE A 11 0.90 9.37 0.48
N ILE A 12 1.68 8.45 1.07
CA ILE A 12 2.59 7.58 0.30
C ILE A 12 1.81 6.70 -0.67
N LEU A 13 0.77 6.00 -0.21
CA LEU A 13 -0.06 5.14 -1.06
C LEU A 13 -0.68 5.91 -2.23
N LYS A 14 -1.15 7.13 -1.98
CA LYS A 14 -1.67 8.00 -3.03
C LYS A 14 -0.60 8.39 -4.06
N MET A 15 0.57 8.85 -3.59
CA MET A 15 1.70 9.19 -4.48
C MET A 15 2.12 8.01 -5.34
N VAL A 16 2.22 6.83 -4.72
CA VAL A 16 2.60 5.59 -5.40
C VAL A 16 1.58 5.23 -6.48
N LYS A 17 0.28 5.24 -6.16
CA LYS A 17 -0.78 4.98 -7.14
C LYS A 17 -0.76 5.99 -8.30
N ASP A 18 -0.57 7.27 -8.00
CA ASP A 18 -0.52 8.32 -9.03
C ASP A 18 0.68 8.15 -9.96
N ILE A 19 1.85 7.76 -9.42
CA ILE A 19 3.06 7.46 -10.21
C ILE A 19 2.82 6.23 -11.08
N TYR A 20 2.29 5.13 -10.52
CA TYR A 20 1.98 3.93 -11.30
C TYR A 20 1.00 4.25 -12.44
N GLY A 21 -0.09 4.95 -12.14
CA GLY A 21 -1.08 5.32 -13.15
C GLY A 21 -0.50 6.19 -14.25
N LYS A 22 0.32 7.20 -13.91
CA LYS A 22 0.98 8.05 -14.90
C LYS A 22 1.99 7.29 -15.75
N THR A 23 2.75 6.38 -15.16
CA THR A 23 3.75 5.64 -15.94
C THR A 23 3.09 4.61 -16.86
N ILE A 24 2.01 3.95 -16.43
CA ILE A 24 1.18 3.12 -17.34
C ILE A 24 0.67 3.95 -18.54
N GLN A 25 0.15 5.15 -18.28
CA GLN A 25 -0.29 6.06 -19.37
C GLN A 25 0.85 6.43 -20.33
N LEU A 26 2.06 6.64 -19.79
CA LEU A 26 3.23 6.94 -20.62
C LEU A 26 3.65 5.71 -21.44
N GLU A 27 3.64 4.51 -20.85
CA GLU A 27 3.93 3.27 -21.57
C GLU A 27 2.98 3.05 -22.75
N GLU A 28 1.68 3.25 -22.52
CA GLU A 28 0.66 3.19 -23.58
C GLU A 28 0.95 4.23 -24.67
N MET A 29 1.25 5.47 -24.29
CA MET A 29 1.57 6.55 -25.23
C MET A 29 2.81 6.26 -26.07
N PHE A 30 3.85 5.66 -25.48
CA PHE A 30 5.10 5.32 -26.16
C PHE A 30 5.07 3.93 -26.82
N GLN A 31 3.95 3.19 -26.77
CA GLN A 31 3.84 1.79 -27.20
C GLN A 31 4.93 0.89 -26.61
N SER A 32 5.40 1.26 -25.43
CA SER A 32 6.52 0.63 -24.74
C SER A 32 5.97 -0.27 -23.66
N ASN A 33 5.71 -1.54 -23.99
CA ASN A 33 5.32 -2.57 -23.03
C ASN A 33 6.48 -3.01 -22.11
N SER A 34 7.54 -2.21 -21.98
CA SER A 34 8.83 -2.63 -21.40
C SER A 34 9.21 -1.89 -20.11
N ILE A 35 8.43 -0.92 -19.65
CA ILE A 35 8.71 -0.26 -18.37
C ILE A 35 7.99 -1.05 -17.27
N HIS A 36 8.62 -2.12 -16.79
CA HIS A 36 8.20 -2.67 -15.51
C HIS A 36 8.58 -1.65 -14.43
N ILE A 37 7.66 -0.74 -14.08
CA ILE A 37 7.84 0.29 -13.02
C ILE A 37 8.26 -0.34 -11.70
N LEU A 38 7.83 -1.59 -11.48
CA LEU A 38 8.43 -2.52 -10.54
C LEU A 38 9.79 -2.97 -11.08
N SER A 39 10.74 -2.04 -11.16
CA SER A 39 12.15 -2.40 -11.33
C SER A 39 12.56 -3.21 -10.09
N ARG A 40 13.42 -4.21 -10.28
CA ARG A 40 13.80 -5.20 -9.24
C ARG A 40 14.47 -4.59 -8.00
N ASP A 41 14.78 -3.30 -8.01
CA ASP A 41 15.61 -2.65 -7.00
C ASP A 41 14.83 -1.83 -5.96
N PHE A 42 13.54 -1.54 -6.18
CA PHE A 42 12.74 -0.78 -5.22
C PHE A 42 11.24 -1.13 -5.26
N ASP A 43 10.73 -1.65 -4.14
CA ASP A 43 9.31 -1.91 -3.93
C ASP A 43 8.77 -1.02 -2.80
N PRO A 44 8.00 0.04 -3.12
CA PRO A 44 7.51 0.99 -2.12
C PRO A 44 6.57 0.36 -1.09
N PHE A 45 5.92 -0.76 -1.41
CA PHE A 45 4.99 -1.41 -0.50
C PHE A 45 5.74 -2.27 0.52
N ASN A 46 6.78 -2.98 0.09
CA ASN A 46 7.67 -3.69 1.01
C ASN A 46 8.42 -2.73 1.95
N GLU A 47 8.86 -1.56 1.45
CA GLU A 47 9.46 -0.52 2.30
C GLU A 47 8.47 0.04 3.34
N LEU A 48 7.19 0.21 2.94
CA LEU A 48 6.12 0.59 3.86
C LEU A 48 5.91 -0.46 4.95
N ILE A 49 5.84 -1.75 4.59
CA ILE A 49 5.69 -2.86 5.54
C ILE A 49 6.84 -2.85 6.56
N ASN A 50 8.08 -2.75 6.08
CA ASN A 50 9.27 -2.70 6.91
C ASN A 50 9.25 -1.49 7.85
N THR A 51 8.85 -0.32 7.35
CA THR A 51 8.78 0.93 8.13
C THR A 51 7.69 0.88 9.21
N LEU A 52 6.56 0.25 8.89
CA LEU A 52 5.44 0.11 9.80
C LEU A 52 5.64 -1.03 10.81
N ASN A 53 6.65 -1.87 10.59
CA ASN A 53 6.99 -3.02 11.42
C ASN A 53 5.76 -3.92 11.65
N LEU A 54 4.99 -4.14 10.57
CA LEU A 54 3.77 -4.93 10.61
C LEU A 54 4.11 -6.39 10.90
N SER A 55 3.20 -7.08 11.60
CA SER A 55 3.30 -8.54 11.75
C SER A 55 3.26 -9.22 10.37
N GLN A 56 3.70 -10.47 10.28
CA GLN A 56 3.63 -11.21 9.01
C GLN A 56 2.18 -11.36 8.51
N GLN A 57 1.20 -11.51 9.41
CA GLN A 57 -0.21 -11.59 9.04
C GLN A 57 -0.74 -10.25 8.52
N THR A 58 -0.46 -9.15 9.23
CA THR A 58 -0.89 -7.82 8.79
C THR A 58 -0.14 -7.35 7.55
N SER A 59 1.10 -7.81 7.32
CA SER A 59 1.86 -7.54 6.10
C SER A 59 1.19 -8.15 4.87
N THR A 60 0.79 -9.43 4.95
CA THR A 60 0.05 -10.11 3.86
C THR A 60 -1.24 -9.37 3.56
N LEU A 61 -2.03 -9.06 4.60
CA LEU A 61 -3.28 -8.33 4.43
C LEU A 61 -3.06 -6.94 3.83
N PHE A 62 -2.03 -6.22 4.28
CA PHE A 62 -1.71 -4.91 3.73
C PHE A 62 -1.43 -4.96 2.23
N LEU A 63 -0.67 -5.95 1.76
CA LEU A 63 -0.42 -6.15 0.33
C LEU A 63 -1.70 -6.45 -0.45
N GLU A 64 -2.58 -7.28 0.09
CA GLU A 64 -3.88 -7.59 -0.52
C GLU A 64 -4.76 -6.33 -0.64
N LEU A 65 -4.86 -5.54 0.43
CA LEU A 65 -5.61 -4.28 0.43
C LEU A 65 -5.04 -3.27 -0.56
N VAL A 66 -3.70 -3.15 -0.63
CA VAL A 66 -3.01 -2.30 -1.61
C VAL A 66 -3.33 -2.75 -3.03
N GLN A 67 -3.34 -4.05 -3.32
CA GLN A 67 -3.68 -4.56 -4.64
C GLN A 67 -5.11 -4.15 -5.04
N LEU A 68 -6.09 -4.34 -4.15
CA LEU A 68 -7.47 -3.91 -4.38
C LEU A 68 -7.57 -2.39 -4.63
N TYR A 69 -6.78 -1.59 -3.91
CA TYR A 69 -6.72 -0.15 -4.09
C TYR A 69 -6.13 0.24 -5.46
N LEU A 70 -5.05 -0.40 -5.90
CA LEU A 70 -4.43 -0.15 -7.20
C LEU A 70 -5.37 -0.54 -8.35
N GLU A 71 -6.11 -1.62 -8.19
CA GLU A 71 -7.11 -2.10 -9.15
C GLU A 71 -8.43 -1.30 -9.13
N ASN A 72 -8.51 -0.24 -8.32
CA ASN A 72 -9.72 0.58 -8.13
C ASN A 72 -10.94 -0.18 -7.59
N GLN A 73 -10.72 -1.32 -6.95
CA GLN A 73 -11.75 -2.11 -6.27
C GLN A 73 -12.00 -1.65 -4.83
N MET A 74 -11.12 -0.79 -4.31
CA MET A 74 -11.19 -0.23 -2.97
C MET A 74 -10.73 1.24 -2.98
N THR A 75 -11.33 2.07 -2.15
CA THR A 75 -10.88 3.46 -1.94
C THR A 75 -9.73 3.52 -0.92
N LEU A 76 -8.92 4.58 -0.98
CA LEU A 76 -7.88 4.79 0.03
C LEU A 76 -8.45 4.86 1.45
N HIS A 77 -9.64 5.44 1.61
CA HIS A 77 -10.27 5.55 2.92
C HIS A 77 -10.62 4.18 3.52
N GLU A 78 -11.22 3.30 2.71
CA GLU A 78 -11.57 1.93 3.11
C GLU A 78 -10.33 1.11 3.46
N LEU A 79 -9.26 1.22 2.66
CA LEU A 79 -7.97 0.58 2.93
C LEU A 79 -7.44 0.99 4.31
N MET A 80 -7.45 2.30 4.60
CA MET A 80 -6.90 2.82 5.85
C MET A 80 -7.73 2.38 7.07
N ILE A 81 -9.06 2.33 6.93
CA ILE A 81 -9.94 1.81 7.98
C ILE A 81 -9.63 0.34 8.27
N GLU A 82 -9.54 -0.49 7.24
CA GLU A 82 -9.30 -1.92 7.42
C GLU A 82 -7.93 -2.20 8.05
N LEU A 83 -6.89 -1.47 7.60
CA LEU A 83 -5.55 -1.56 8.19
C LEU A 83 -5.55 -1.17 9.67
N GLU A 84 -6.27 -0.10 10.02
CA GLU A 84 -6.38 0.35 11.41
C GLU A 84 -7.10 -0.69 12.29
N ASN A 85 -8.21 -1.24 11.82
CA ASN A 85 -8.98 -2.27 12.53
C ASN A 85 -8.11 -3.49 12.87
N GLN A 86 -7.29 -3.93 11.92
CA GLN A 86 -6.47 -5.13 12.06
C GLN A 86 -5.30 -4.89 12.99
N THR A 87 -4.68 -3.72 12.90
CA THR A 87 -3.64 -3.30 13.85
C THR A 87 -4.19 -3.21 15.28
N MET A 88 -5.42 -2.72 15.47
CA MET A 88 -6.07 -2.69 16.78
C MET A 88 -6.38 -4.10 17.28
N LYS A 89 -6.81 -5.00 16.40
CA LYS A 89 -7.12 -6.39 16.74
C LYS A 89 -5.88 -7.14 17.24
N GLU A 90 -4.75 -7.00 16.56
CA GLU A 90 -3.47 -7.59 17.00
C GLU A 90 -3.04 -7.08 18.39
N MET A 91 -3.21 -5.78 18.65
CA MET A 91 -2.91 -5.20 19.97
C MET A 91 -3.81 -5.75 21.08
N SER A 92 -5.07 -6.09 20.77
CA SER A 92 -5.98 -6.71 21.73
C SER A 92 -5.69 -8.20 21.98
N GLU A 93 -5.25 -8.94 20.96
CA GLU A 93 -4.95 -10.38 21.07
C GLU A 93 -3.60 -10.66 21.77
N THR A 94 -2.69 -9.68 21.79
CA THR A 94 -1.37 -9.81 22.46
C THR A 94 -1.43 -9.54 23.98
N ASN A 95 -2.55 -8.99 24.48
CA ASN A 95 -2.74 -8.65 25.90
C ASN A 95 -3.56 -9.71 26.69
N VAL A 96 -3.68 -10.94 26.16
CA VAL A 96 -4.37 -12.08 26.79
C VAL A 96 -3.38 -13.21 27.06
#